data_AF-A0AA91TVL5-F1
#
_entry.id   AF-A0AA91TVL5-F1
#
_cell.length_a   1.000
_cell.length_b   1.000
_cell.length_c   1.000
_cell.angle_alpha   90.00
_cell.angle_beta   90.00
_cell.angle_gamma   90.00
#
_symmetry.space_group_name_H-M   'P 1'
#
loop_
_entity.id
_entity.type
_entity.pdbx_description
1 polymer ?
#
loop_
_entity_poly.entity_id
_entity_poly.type
_entity_poly.pdbx_seq_one_letter_code
_entity_poly.pdbx_strand_id
1 'polypeptide(L)'
;MSIYKPYPQANLIREWDKLIKLKKEEVIELYEQWKVIKVENDEIHRKQSEEKYQNLNEIVDFLKTKGIDVHKYKTKGFFKDKNGYQAWFKKNVYDVISNKYPYFSTSIPTAHMTKVTVDGIELYNNQSPTNIVELYDRIVWQYKSKKREIEKVDKLLIASIKYAAEHEIEIEDLSHKDIIAMVDEFAKNKYLEENVPEGTEIYLKHACYECSTYIMGEHRCSCGNRRISIEVEGNIIEGYYHYPEAY
;
A
#
# COMPACT_ATOMS: atom_id res chain seq x y z
N MET A 1 30.26 24.01 -1.97
CA MET A 1 29.79 22.72 -2.53
C MET A 1 29.72 21.71 -1.39
N SER A 2 28.68 20.87 -1.32
CA SER A 2 28.57 19.83 -0.28
C SER A 2 29.65 18.77 -0.47
N ILE A 3 30.32 18.38 0.60
CA ILE A 3 31.34 17.30 0.59
C ILE A 3 30.66 15.92 0.59
N TYR A 4 29.39 15.85 0.99
CA TYR A 4 28.61 14.61 1.01
C TYR A 4 28.27 14.13 -0.38
N LYS A 5 28.39 12.82 -0.59
CA LYS A 5 28.01 12.16 -1.82
C LYS A 5 26.48 12.07 -1.91
N PRO A 6 25.88 12.49 -3.03
CA PRO A 6 24.44 12.42 -3.22
C PRO A 6 23.98 10.96 -3.41
N TYR A 7 22.80 10.64 -2.90
CA TYR A 7 22.16 9.36 -3.19
C TYR A 7 21.59 9.36 -4.62
N PRO A 8 22.01 8.44 -5.50
CA PRO A 8 21.47 8.36 -6.86
C PRO A 8 19.97 8.12 -6.82
N GLN A 9 19.21 8.81 -7.68
CA GLN A 9 17.76 8.60 -7.84
C GLN A 9 16.96 8.67 -6.52
N ALA A 10 17.40 9.46 -5.53
CA ALA A 10 16.73 9.60 -4.24
C ALA A 10 15.24 9.99 -4.34
N ASN A 11 14.86 10.69 -5.41
CA ASN A 11 13.49 11.12 -5.66
C ASN A 11 12.53 9.96 -5.97
N LEU A 12 13.01 8.76 -6.31
CA LEU A 12 12.15 7.58 -6.57
C LEU A 12 11.26 7.20 -5.39
N ILE A 13 11.65 7.56 -4.17
CA ILE A 13 10.81 7.40 -2.97
C ILE A 13 9.48 8.15 -3.08
N ARG A 14 9.42 9.20 -3.89
CA ARG A 14 8.24 10.05 -4.13
C ARG A 14 7.63 9.83 -5.51
N GLU A 15 8.40 9.34 -6.49
CA GLU A 15 7.98 9.12 -7.88
C GLU A 15 7.51 7.68 -8.08
N TRP A 16 6.36 7.33 -7.49
CA TRP A 16 5.87 5.94 -7.45
C TRP A 16 5.52 5.39 -8.83
N ASP A 17 5.08 6.25 -9.75
CA ASP A 17 4.81 5.94 -11.15
C ASP A 17 6.04 5.42 -11.90
N LYS A 18 7.23 5.92 -11.55
CA LYS A 18 8.51 5.43 -12.07
C LYS A 18 8.96 4.20 -11.32
N LEU A 19 8.83 4.20 -9.99
CA LEU A 19 9.28 3.11 -9.12
C LEU A 19 8.58 1.78 -9.47
N ILE A 20 7.28 1.77 -9.76
CA ILE A 20 6.54 0.54 -10.14
C ILE A 20 6.95 -0.05 -11.50
N LYS A 21 7.63 0.73 -12.35
CA LYS A 21 8.08 0.30 -13.68
C LYS A 21 9.45 -0.37 -13.66
N LEU A 22 10.20 -0.19 -12.58
CA LEU A 22 11.52 -0.81 -12.39
C LEU A 22 11.37 -2.30 -12.09
N LYS A 23 12.42 -3.06 -12.40
CA LYS A 23 12.56 -4.44 -11.93
C LYS A 23 12.97 -4.44 -10.47
N LYS A 24 12.60 -5.52 -9.75
CA LYS A 24 12.92 -5.64 -8.32
C LYS A 24 14.44 -5.63 -8.10
N GLU A 25 15.18 -6.27 -8.99
CA GLU A 25 16.64 -6.36 -8.96
C GLU A 25 17.28 -4.97 -9.03
N GLU A 26 16.80 -4.09 -9.91
CA GLU A 26 17.29 -2.72 -10.05
C GLU A 26 17.08 -1.89 -8.77
N VAL A 27 15.94 -2.09 -8.09
CA VAL A 27 15.63 -1.39 -6.83
C VAL A 27 16.52 -1.90 -5.69
N ILE A 28 16.81 -3.20 -5.64
CA ILE A 28 17.73 -3.80 -4.66
C ILE A 28 19.14 -3.25 -4.88
N GLU A 29 19.64 -3.27 -6.13
CA GLU A 29 20.96 -2.73 -6.47
C GLU A 29 21.09 -1.25 -6.09
N LEU A 30 20.06 -0.44 -6.39
CA LEU A 30 20.02 0.96 -5.99
C LEU A 30 20.12 1.13 -4.46
N TYR A 31 19.40 0.30 -3.70
CA TYR A 31 19.44 0.36 -2.24
C TYR A 31 20.79 -0.06 -1.67
N GLU A 32 21.47 -1.04 -2.26
CA GLU A 32 22.83 -1.41 -1.89
C GLU A 32 23.83 -0.27 -2.19
N GLN A 33 23.69 0.41 -3.33
CA GLN A 33 24.48 1.62 -3.62
C GLN A 33 24.26 2.70 -2.54
N TRP A 34 23.02 2.89 -2.08
CA TRP A 34 22.73 3.83 -1.00
C TRP A 34 23.38 3.42 0.32
N LYS A 35 23.44 2.13 0.64
CA LYS A 35 24.15 1.65 1.84
C LYS A 35 25.65 1.96 1.76
N VAL A 36 26.28 1.75 0.60
CA VAL A 36 27.69 2.10 0.39
C VAL A 36 27.91 3.59 0.58
N ILE A 37 27.10 4.43 -0.07
CA ILE A 37 27.19 5.90 0.06
C ILE A 37 26.96 6.35 1.50
N LYS A 38 26.07 5.69 2.24
CA LYS A 38 25.87 5.98 3.66
C LYS A 38 27.16 5.75 4.46
N VAL A 39 27.86 4.64 4.26
CA VAL A 39 29.13 4.36 4.95
C VAL A 39 30.15 5.46 4.66
N GLU A 40 30.28 5.86 3.40
CA GLU A 40 31.21 6.92 2.98
C GLU A 40 30.81 8.29 3.59
N ASN A 41 29.52 8.62 3.57
CA ASN A 41 29.00 9.85 4.16
C ASN A 41 29.12 9.87 5.68
N ASP A 42 28.94 8.73 6.35
CA ASP A 42 29.15 8.59 7.79
C ASP A 42 30.63 8.77 8.16
N GLU A 43 31.57 8.30 7.34
CA GLU A 43 33.00 8.56 7.53
C GLU A 43 33.36 10.04 7.32
N ILE A 44 32.84 10.67 6.26
CA ILE A 44 32.99 12.11 6.02
C ILE A 44 32.45 12.90 7.21
N HIS A 45 31.25 12.54 7.68
CA HIS A 45 30.62 13.18 8.82
C HIS A 45 31.45 13.00 10.10
N ARG A 46 32.00 11.81 10.34
CA ARG A 46 32.88 11.55 11.49
C ARG A 46 34.11 12.46 11.45
N LYS A 47 34.83 12.51 10.32
CA LYS A 47 36.01 13.36 10.14
C LYS A 47 35.69 14.84 10.34
N GLN A 48 34.61 15.32 9.73
CA GLN A 48 34.15 16.71 9.91
C GLN A 48 33.73 17.02 11.35
N SER A 49 33.12 16.05 12.04
CA SER A 49 32.75 16.20 13.44
C SER A 49 34.00 16.29 14.32
N GLU A 50 34.98 15.42 14.10
CA GLU A 50 36.27 15.44 14.81
C GLU A 50 37.01 16.77 14.60
N GLU A 51 37.13 17.23 13.34
CA GLU A 51 37.73 18.53 13.00
C GLU A 51 36.97 19.69 13.66
N LYS A 52 35.63 19.66 13.63
CA LYS A 52 34.79 20.65 14.31
C LYS A 52 35.02 20.66 15.82
N TYR A 53 35.15 19.49 16.45
CA TYR A 53 35.43 19.40 17.89
C TYR A 53 36.83 19.92 18.23
N GLN A 54 37.85 19.62 17.41
CA GLN A 54 39.21 20.16 17.58
C GLN A 54 39.21 21.68 17.48
N ASN A 55 38.67 22.24 16.38
CA ASN A 55 38.55 23.68 16.18
C ASN A 55 37.77 24.36 17.31
N LEU A 56 36.71 23.73 17.80
CA LEU A 56 35.94 24.27 18.92
C LEU A 56 36.76 24.28 20.23
N ASN A 57 37.57 23.26 20.49
CA ASN A 57 38.46 23.25 21.65
C ASN A 57 39.54 24.34 21.54
N GLU A 58 40.16 24.51 20.37
CA GLU A 58 41.14 25.59 20.14
C GLU A 58 40.54 26.98 20.39
N ILE A 59 39.32 27.22 19.90
CA ILE A 59 38.58 28.48 20.14
C ILE A 59 38.31 28.67 21.63
N VAL A 60 37.88 27.61 22.33
CA VAL A 60 37.63 27.66 23.77
C VAL A 60 38.91 27.98 24.55
N ASP A 61 40.03 27.35 24.20
CA ASP A 61 41.32 27.57 24.86
C ASP A 61 41.85 28.98 24.57
N PHE A 62 41.75 29.47 23.33
CA PHE A 62 42.09 30.85 22.99
C PHE A 62 41.28 31.85 23.85
N LEU A 63 39.98 31.64 24.00
CA LEU A 63 39.13 32.54 24.78
C LEU A 63 39.50 32.55 26.26
N LYS A 64 39.85 31.39 26.83
CA LYS A 64 40.41 31.32 28.20
C LYS A 64 41.73 32.09 28.34
N THR A 65 42.63 32.04 27.35
CA THR A 65 43.89 32.84 27.41
C THR A 65 43.63 34.35 27.41
N LYS A 66 42.46 34.79 26.94
CA LYS A 66 42.01 36.19 26.99
C LYS A 66 41.21 36.54 28.24
N GLY A 67 41.15 35.65 29.23
CA GLY A 67 40.43 35.86 30.49
C GLY A 67 38.90 35.72 30.36
N ILE A 68 38.42 35.08 29.29
CA ILE A 68 36.98 34.82 29.08
C ILE A 68 36.67 33.41 29.57
N ASP A 69 35.85 33.29 30.61
CA ASP A 69 35.41 32.00 31.14
C ASP A 69 34.39 31.32 30.22
N VAL A 70 34.60 30.01 30.00
CA VAL A 70 33.78 29.18 29.12
C VAL A 70 33.22 27.98 29.89
N HIS A 71 31.93 28.00 30.21
CA HIS A 71 31.27 26.93 30.96
C HIS A 71 30.58 25.92 30.03
N LYS A 72 30.92 24.63 30.18
CA LYS A 72 30.14 23.51 29.63
C LYS A 72 28.89 23.31 30.49
N TYR A 73 27.71 23.43 29.92
CA TYR A 73 26.47 23.01 30.58
C TYR A 73 26.02 21.64 30.05
N LYS A 74 25.51 20.81 30.97
CA LYS A 74 24.69 19.65 30.64
C LYS A 74 23.24 20.01 30.95
N THR A 75 22.41 20.20 29.92
CA THR A 75 20.96 20.25 30.12
C THR A 75 20.45 18.85 30.40
N LYS A 76 20.03 18.55 31.63
CA LYS A 76 19.20 17.38 31.94
C LYS A 76 17.77 17.68 31.50
N GLY A 77 17.27 16.95 30.51
CA GLY A 77 15.88 17.00 30.03
C GLY A 77 15.46 15.67 29.41
N PHE A 78 14.16 15.50 29.13
CA PHE A 78 13.53 14.27 28.62
C PHE A 78 14.07 13.72 27.28
N PHE A 79 14.94 14.47 26.59
CA PHE A 79 15.58 14.06 25.33
C PHE A 79 17.09 13.87 25.55
N LYS A 80 17.67 12.84 24.89
CA LYS A 80 19.07 12.39 25.02
C LYS A 80 20.07 13.52 25.28
N ASP A 81 20.95 13.32 26.27
CA ASP A 81 21.97 14.24 26.76
C ASP A 81 22.63 15.06 25.64
N LYS A 82 22.42 16.38 25.63
CA LYS A 82 23.17 17.32 24.80
C LYS A 82 24.23 18.00 25.68
N ASN A 83 25.51 17.77 25.37
CA ASN A 83 26.62 18.57 25.89
C ASN A 83 26.63 19.93 25.15
N GLY A 84 26.65 21.06 25.85
CA GLY A 84 26.68 22.40 25.24
C GLY A 84 27.39 23.46 26.10
N TYR A 85 27.46 24.71 25.62
CA TYR A 85 28.04 25.88 26.31
C TYR A 85 27.02 27.06 26.42
N GLN A 86 26.78 27.62 27.61
CA GLN A 86 25.92 28.79 27.91
C GLN A 86 26.56 29.49 29.12
N ALA A 87 26.77 30.81 29.18
CA ALA A 87 26.22 31.95 28.45
C ALA A 87 27.29 32.73 27.64
N TRP A 88 26.87 33.73 26.85
CA TRP A 88 27.62 34.49 25.82
C TRP A 88 28.04 33.74 24.53
N PHE A 89 28.25 32.42 24.58
CA PHE A 89 28.78 31.63 23.44
C PHE A 89 27.78 31.09 22.42
N LYS A 90 26.55 30.75 22.80
CA LYS A 90 25.64 29.98 21.93
C LYS A 90 25.26 30.74 20.65
N LYS A 91 24.80 31.99 20.78
CA LYS A 91 24.40 32.83 19.64
C LYS A 91 25.58 33.42 18.85
N ASN A 92 26.70 33.73 19.51
CA ASN A 92 27.79 34.51 18.89
C ASN A 92 28.94 33.65 18.36
N VAL A 93 29.09 32.41 18.85
CA VAL A 93 30.21 31.53 18.49
C VAL A 93 29.69 30.18 17.99
N TYR A 94 28.84 29.50 18.75
CA TYR A 94 28.33 28.18 18.31
C TYR A 94 27.42 28.30 17.09
N ASP A 95 26.45 29.21 17.07
CA ASP A 95 25.56 29.43 15.93
C ASP A 95 26.37 29.93 14.71
N VAL A 96 27.38 30.78 14.91
CA VAL A 96 28.28 31.24 13.84
C VAL A 96 29.11 30.09 13.27
N ILE A 97 29.67 29.23 14.13
CA ILE A 97 30.40 28.02 13.72
C ILE A 97 29.44 27.02 13.07
N SER A 98 28.24 26.77 13.63
CA SER A 98 27.28 25.84 13.04
C SER A 98 26.70 26.34 11.71
N ASN A 99 26.56 27.65 11.54
CA ASN A 99 26.18 28.26 10.27
C ASN A 99 27.31 28.19 9.25
N LYS A 100 28.58 28.27 9.70
CA LYS A 100 29.76 28.06 8.85
C LYS A 100 29.96 26.59 8.46
N TYR A 101 29.53 25.66 9.32
CA TYR A 101 29.61 24.20 9.12
C TYR A 101 28.21 23.57 9.26
N PRO A 102 27.32 23.79 8.26
CA PRO A 102 25.94 23.30 8.32
C PRO A 102 25.87 21.78 8.40
N TYR A 103 24.94 21.30 9.22
CA TYR A 103 24.67 19.87 9.39
C TYR A 103 23.90 19.37 8.15
N PHE A 104 24.52 18.51 7.35
CA PHE A 104 23.85 17.84 6.23
C PHE A 104 23.39 16.45 6.68
N SER A 105 22.24 16.01 6.16
CA SER A 105 21.71 14.69 6.51
C SER A 105 22.52 13.59 5.84
N THR A 106 23.15 12.72 6.63
CA THR A 106 23.83 11.49 6.17
C THR A 106 22.87 10.31 6.05
N SER A 107 21.58 10.52 6.32
CA SER A 107 20.61 9.44 6.33
C SER A 107 20.28 8.99 4.91
N ILE A 108 20.24 7.67 4.71
CA ILE A 108 19.62 7.08 3.51
C ILE A 108 18.20 7.64 3.34
N PRO A 109 17.80 8.02 2.12
CA PRO A 109 16.43 8.45 1.84
C PRO A 109 15.43 7.38 2.30
N THR A 110 14.38 7.80 3.01
CA THR A 110 13.29 6.90 3.44
C THR A 110 11.94 7.48 3.08
N ALA A 111 11.01 6.58 2.79
CA ALA A 111 9.62 6.90 2.55
C ALA A 111 8.90 7.08 3.88
N HIS A 112 8.00 8.05 3.93
CA HIS A 112 7.07 8.26 5.03
C HIS A 112 5.68 7.82 4.65
N MET A 113 4.76 7.83 5.61
CA MET A 113 3.37 7.52 5.34
C MET A 113 2.80 8.53 4.35
N THR A 114 2.30 8.04 3.22
CA THR A 114 1.75 8.86 2.14
C THR A 114 0.84 8.04 1.24
N LYS A 115 0.04 8.73 0.43
CA LYS A 115 -0.76 8.14 -0.65
C LYS A 115 -0.41 8.80 -1.97
N VAL A 116 -0.39 8.02 -3.05
CA VAL A 116 -0.10 8.50 -4.41
C VAL A 116 -1.01 7.78 -5.39
N THR A 117 -1.59 8.52 -6.34
CA THR A 117 -2.40 7.95 -7.41
C THR A 117 -1.53 7.69 -8.64
N VAL A 118 -1.54 6.45 -9.13
CA VAL A 118 -0.81 6.03 -10.33
C VAL A 118 -1.80 5.35 -11.27
N ASP A 119 -1.92 5.86 -12.50
CA ASP A 119 -2.89 5.38 -13.51
C ASP A 119 -4.34 5.30 -12.96
N GLY A 120 -4.75 6.28 -12.14
CA GLY A 120 -6.07 6.28 -11.48
C GLY A 120 -6.20 5.33 -10.28
N ILE A 121 -5.18 4.50 -10.00
CA ILE A 121 -5.13 3.60 -8.85
C ILE A 121 -4.46 4.31 -7.67
N GLU A 122 -5.20 4.48 -6.57
CA GLU A 122 -4.62 4.97 -5.32
C GLU A 122 -3.78 3.91 -4.63
N LEU A 123 -2.52 4.24 -4.35
CA LEU A 123 -1.57 3.39 -3.64
C LEU A 123 -1.24 4.02 -2.28
N TYR A 124 -0.92 3.18 -1.29
CA TYR A 124 -0.71 3.62 0.08
C TYR A 124 0.58 3.08 0.68
N ASN A 125 1.33 3.94 1.37
CA ASN A 125 2.41 3.53 2.27
C ASN A 125 1.97 3.81 3.70
N ASN A 126 1.63 2.76 4.45
CA ASN A 126 1.11 2.87 5.81
C ASN A 126 2.19 2.63 6.89
N GLN A 127 3.47 2.73 6.53
CA GLN A 127 4.59 2.57 7.47
C GLN A 127 5.60 3.70 7.28
N SER A 128 6.24 4.09 8.38
CA SER A 128 7.29 5.10 8.39
C SER A 128 8.30 4.82 9.51
N PRO A 129 9.61 4.95 9.26
CA PRO A 129 10.24 5.11 7.93
C PRO A 129 10.26 3.78 7.17
N THR A 130 10.23 3.83 5.84
CA THR A 130 10.30 2.65 4.96
C THR A 130 11.42 2.83 3.94
N ASN A 131 12.24 1.79 3.74
CA ASN A 131 13.29 1.85 2.71
C ASN A 131 12.70 1.64 1.29
N ILE A 132 13.45 1.96 0.24
CA ILE A 132 12.94 1.93 -1.13
C ILE A 132 12.52 0.51 -1.59
N VAL A 133 13.15 -0.55 -1.09
CA VAL A 133 12.82 -1.94 -1.43
C VAL A 133 11.48 -2.34 -0.83
N GLU A 134 11.28 -2.08 0.46
CA GLU A 134 10.00 -2.34 1.15
C GLU A 134 8.86 -1.50 0.58
N LEU A 135 9.16 -0.24 0.23
CA LEU A 135 8.20 0.63 -0.45
C LEU A 135 7.80 0.00 -1.78
N TYR A 136 8.77 -0.39 -2.61
CA TYR A 136 8.55 -1.01 -3.92
C TYR A 136 7.67 -2.26 -3.81
N ASP A 137 8.03 -3.22 -2.95
CA ASP A 137 7.27 -4.47 -2.79
C ASP A 137 5.80 -4.20 -2.44
N ARG A 138 5.57 -3.24 -1.54
CA ARG A 138 4.24 -2.86 -1.09
C ARG A 138 3.42 -2.21 -2.20
N ILE A 139 3.96 -1.20 -2.88
CA ILE A 139 3.21 -0.44 -3.89
C ILE A 139 2.96 -1.29 -5.14
N VAL A 140 3.91 -2.15 -5.52
CA VAL A 140 3.77 -3.05 -6.67
C VAL A 140 2.72 -4.13 -6.41
N TRP A 141 2.70 -4.70 -5.19
CA TRP A 141 1.65 -5.65 -4.81
C TRP A 141 0.27 -5.01 -4.87
N GLN A 142 0.10 -3.82 -4.27
CA GLN A 142 -1.18 -3.08 -4.30
C GLN A 142 -1.60 -2.76 -5.73
N TYR A 143 -0.69 -2.24 -6.55
CA TYR A 143 -0.96 -1.89 -7.94
C TYR A 143 -1.41 -3.12 -8.74
N LYS A 144 -0.70 -4.24 -8.65
CA LYS A 144 -1.06 -5.49 -9.34
C LYS A 144 -2.41 -6.04 -8.87
N SER A 145 -2.71 -6.01 -7.57
CA SER A 145 -3.99 -6.48 -7.04
C SER A 145 -5.15 -5.65 -7.57
N LYS A 146 -5.07 -4.32 -7.40
CA LYS A 146 -6.14 -3.41 -7.85
C LYS A 146 -6.32 -3.41 -9.35
N LYS A 147 -5.23 -3.51 -10.12
CA LYS A 147 -5.30 -3.64 -11.58
C LYS A 147 -6.04 -4.91 -12.01
N ARG A 148 -5.77 -6.05 -11.36
CA ARG A 148 -6.51 -7.29 -11.62
C ARG A 148 -7.99 -7.19 -11.26
N GLU A 149 -8.34 -6.49 -10.18
CA GLU A 149 -9.73 -6.24 -9.81
C GLU A 149 -10.46 -5.41 -10.87
N ILE A 150 -9.84 -4.33 -11.35
CA ILE A 150 -10.36 -3.51 -12.45
C ILE A 150 -10.54 -4.36 -13.72
N GLU A 151 -9.51 -5.12 -14.12
CA GLU A 151 -9.58 -5.99 -15.29
C GLU A 151 -10.67 -7.07 -15.16
N LYS A 152 -10.95 -7.59 -13.95
CA LYS A 152 -12.06 -8.52 -13.70
C LYS A 152 -13.41 -7.85 -13.88
N VAL A 153 -13.59 -6.65 -13.32
CA VAL A 153 -14.83 -5.89 -13.45
C VAL A 153 -15.08 -5.51 -14.92
N ASP A 154 -14.05 -5.07 -15.63
CA ASP A 154 -14.16 -4.73 -17.06
C ASP A 154 -14.54 -5.95 -17.91
N LYS A 155 -13.95 -7.12 -17.63
CA LYS A 155 -14.32 -8.38 -18.30
C LYS A 155 -15.78 -8.75 -18.03
N LEU A 156 -16.22 -8.65 -16.78
CA LEU A 156 -17.61 -8.92 -16.40
C LEU A 156 -18.56 -7.95 -17.10
N LEU A 157 -18.25 -6.65 -17.10
CA LEU A 157 -19.05 -5.64 -17.79
C LEU A 157 -19.18 -5.95 -19.28
N ILE A 158 -18.09 -6.26 -19.96
CA ILE A 158 -18.11 -6.62 -21.40
C ILE A 158 -18.96 -7.87 -21.63
N ALA A 159 -18.85 -8.88 -20.76
CA ALA A 159 -19.67 -10.09 -20.85
C ALA A 159 -21.15 -9.79 -20.63
N SER A 160 -21.48 -8.97 -19.63
CA SER A 160 -22.85 -8.53 -19.34
C SER A 160 -23.46 -7.74 -20.49
N ILE A 161 -22.71 -6.82 -21.11
CA ILE A 161 -23.19 -6.04 -22.27
C ILE A 161 -23.49 -6.97 -23.46
N LYS A 162 -22.61 -7.94 -23.73
CA LYS A 162 -22.85 -8.92 -24.80
C LYS A 162 -24.09 -9.76 -24.53
N TYR A 163 -24.22 -10.27 -23.31
CA TYR A 163 -25.37 -11.07 -22.91
C TYR A 163 -26.67 -10.26 -22.98
N ALA A 164 -26.66 -9.00 -22.54
CA ALA A 164 -27.80 -8.09 -22.65
C ALA A 164 -28.22 -7.88 -24.11
N ALA A 165 -27.26 -7.68 -25.01
CA ALA A 165 -27.54 -7.54 -26.44
C ALA A 165 -28.12 -8.82 -27.06
N GLU A 166 -27.64 -10.00 -26.66
CA GLU A 166 -28.15 -11.30 -27.13
C GLU A 166 -29.57 -11.60 -26.66
N HIS A 167 -29.97 -11.04 -25.51
CA HIS A 167 -31.26 -11.29 -24.85
C HIS A 167 -32.20 -10.09 -24.86
N GLU A 168 -31.87 -9.05 -25.63
CA GLU A 168 -32.66 -7.82 -25.77
C GLU A 168 -32.98 -7.15 -24.41
N ILE A 169 -32.03 -7.19 -23.47
CA ILE A 169 -32.16 -6.54 -22.16
C ILE A 169 -31.81 -5.06 -22.32
N GLU A 170 -32.74 -4.18 -21.94
CA GLU A 170 -32.53 -2.73 -21.95
C GLU A 170 -31.58 -2.32 -20.82
N ILE A 171 -30.43 -1.75 -21.20
CA ILE A 171 -29.36 -1.35 -20.27
C ILE A 171 -28.97 0.13 -20.40
N GLU A 172 -29.78 0.94 -21.08
CA GLU A 172 -29.52 2.36 -21.28
C GLU A 172 -29.51 3.13 -19.95
N ASP A 173 -28.63 4.13 -19.84
CA ASP A 173 -28.46 5.00 -18.67
C ASP A 173 -28.13 4.31 -17.32
N LEU A 174 -27.80 3.02 -17.34
CA LEU A 174 -27.39 2.27 -16.15
C LEU A 174 -25.89 2.45 -15.86
N SER A 175 -25.53 2.46 -14.57
CA SER A 175 -24.12 2.42 -14.18
C SER A 175 -23.53 1.03 -14.47
N HIS A 176 -22.19 0.94 -14.60
CA HIS A 176 -21.52 -0.34 -14.81
C HIS A 176 -21.93 -1.42 -13.79
N LYS A 177 -22.16 -1.02 -12.53
CA LYS A 177 -22.58 -1.95 -11.47
C LYS A 177 -24.01 -2.44 -11.66
N ASP A 178 -24.90 -1.55 -12.07
CA ASP A 178 -26.31 -1.87 -12.26
C ASP A 178 -26.49 -2.76 -13.50
N ILE A 179 -25.74 -2.51 -14.57
CA ILE A 179 -25.70 -3.38 -15.76
C ILE A 179 -25.27 -4.79 -15.36
N ILE A 180 -24.17 -4.94 -14.62
CA ILE A 180 -23.68 -6.26 -14.21
C ILE A 180 -24.72 -6.98 -13.35
N ALA A 181 -25.29 -6.30 -12.34
CA ALA A 181 -26.25 -6.90 -11.42
C ALA A 181 -27.55 -7.32 -12.12
N MET A 182 -28.11 -6.46 -12.97
CA MET A 182 -29.34 -6.74 -13.71
C MET A 182 -29.18 -7.94 -14.65
N VAL A 183 -28.09 -7.98 -15.40
CA VAL A 183 -27.83 -9.07 -16.35
C VAL A 183 -27.52 -10.38 -15.61
N ASP A 184 -26.80 -10.32 -14.48
CA ASP A 184 -26.53 -11.49 -13.64
C ASP A 184 -27.83 -12.09 -13.07
N GLU A 185 -28.74 -11.25 -12.58
CA GLU A 185 -30.05 -11.70 -12.08
C GLU A 185 -30.90 -12.34 -13.21
N PHE A 186 -30.97 -11.68 -14.37
CA PHE A 186 -31.67 -12.23 -15.53
C PHE A 186 -31.08 -13.57 -15.97
N ALA A 187 -29.75 -13.66 -16.04
CA ALA A 187 -29.06 -14.88 -16.46
C ALA A 187 -29.22 -16.02 -15.47
N LYS A 188 -29.27 -15.75 -14.16
CA LYS A 188 -29.58 -16.75 -13.12
C LYS A 188 -30.99 -17.29 -13.25
N ASN A 189 -31.97 -16.41 -13.48
CA ASN A 189 -33.35 -16.83 -13.68
C ASN A 189 -33.48 -17.68 -14.94
N LYS A 190 -32.89 -17.23 -16.06
CA LYS A 190 -32.87 -18.00 -17.30
C LYS A 190 -32.16 -19.35 -17.15
N TYR A 191 -31.05 -19.41 -16.41
CA TYR A 191 -30.38 -20.67 -16.09
C TYR A 191 -31.29 -21.65 -15.33
N LEU A 192 -32.03 -21.17 -14.32
CA LEU A 192 -32.98 -21.99 -13.57
C LEU A 192 -34.11 -22.48 -14.47
N GLU A 193 -34.69 -21.63 -15.30
CA GLU A 193 -35.75 -22.00 -16.25
C GLU A 193 -35.30 -23.09 -17.22
N GLU A 194 -34.07 -23.03 -17.72
CA GLU A 194 -33.54 -23.97 -18.71
C GLU A 194 -33.04 -25.30 -18.10
N ASN A 195 -32.44 -25.26 -16.90
CA ASN A 195 -31.75 -26.42 -16.32
C ASN A 195 -32.56 -27.10 -15.21
N VAL A 196 -33.44 -26.35 -14.55
CA VAL A 196 -34.22 -26.80 -13.40
C VAL A 196 -35.65 -26.25 -13.49
N PRO A 197 -36.41 -26.58 -14.55
CA PRO A 197 -37.76 -26.07 -14.72
C PRO A 197 -38.68 -26.50 -13.57
N GLU A 198 -39.78 -25.77 -13.36
CA GLU A 198 -40.80 -26.11 -12.38
C GLU A 198 -41.28 -27.57 -12.53
N GLY A 199 -41.42 -28.27 -11.40
CA GLY A 199 -41.74 -29.69 -11.38
C GLY A 199 -40.54 -30.63 -11.47
N THR A 200 -39.32 -30.11 -11.67
CA THR A 200 -38.10 -30.94 -11.67
C THR A 200 -37.79 -31.46 -10.27
N GLU A 201 -37.52 -32.76 -10.16
CA GLU A 201 -37.07 -33.36 -8.90
C GLU A 201 -35.57 -33.13 -8.69
N ILE A 202 -35.24 -32.48 -7.57
CA ILE A 202 -33.88 -32.12 -7.18
C ILE A 202 -33.48 -32.95 -5.97
N TYR A 203 -32.28 -33.53 -6.02
CA TYR A 203 -31.73 -34.28 -4.91
C TYR A 203 -31.20 -33.35 -3.81
N LEU A 204 -31.75 -33.50 -2.61
CA LEU A 204 -31.35 -32.81 -1.39
C LEU A 204 -30.26 -33.61 -0.66
N LYS A 205 -28.99 -33.26 -0.90
CA LYS A 205 -27.89 -33.86 -0.16
C LYS A 205 -27.87 -33.32 1.27
N HIS A 206 -28.35 -34.13 2.23
CA HIS A 206 -28.38 -33.84 3.67
C HIS A 206 -29.30 -32.69 4.14
N ALA A 207 -30.21 -32.20 3.30
CA ALA A 207 -31.12 -31.11 3.69
C ALA A 207 -32.36 -31.59 4.47
N CYS A 208 -32.74 -32.87 4.35
CA CYS A 208 -33.78 -33.48 5.16
C CYS A 208 -33.42 -34.91 5.59
N TYR A 209 -33.87 -35.30 6.80
CA TYR A 209 -33.61 -36.63 7.37
C TYR A 209 -34.62 -37.69 6.91
N GLU A 210 -35.80 -37.28 6.48
CA GLU A 210 -36.90 -38.19 6.11
C GLU A 210 -37.06 -38.38 4.59
N CYS A 211 -36.59 -37.43 3.80
CA CYS A 211 -36.48 -37.60 2.35
C CYS A 211 -35.21 -36.90 1.84
N SER A 212 -34.87 -37.15 0.59
CA SER A 212 -33.70 -36.54 -0.06
C SER A 212 -34.09 -35.88 -1.37
N THR A 213 -35.35 -35.45 -1.49
CA THR A 213 -35.90 -34.94 -2.74
C THR A 213 -36.77 -33.70 -2.49
N TYR A 214 -36.77 -32.82 -3.48
CA TYR A 214 -37.49 -31.56 -3.52
C TYR A 214 -37.99 -31.35 -4.94
N ILE A 215 -39.22 -30.90 -5.10
CA ILE A 215 -39.79 -30.58 -6.41
C ILE A 215 -39.67 -29.08 -6.61
N MET A 216 -39.00 -28.67 -7.69
CA MET A 216 -38.81 -27.25 -8.01
C MET A 216 -40.15 -26.52 -8.14
N GLY A 217 -40.30 -25.41 -7.43
CA GLY A 217 -41.54 -24.61 -7.34
C GLY A 217 -42.31 -24.84 -6.04
N GLU A 218 -42.03 -25.93 -5.32
CA GLU A 218 -42.60 -26.12 -3.99
C GLU A 218 -41.83 -25.31 -2.93
N HIS A 219 -42.43 -25.12 -1.76
CA HIS A 219 -41.75 -24.44 -0.65
C HIS A 219 -41.08 -25.41 0.33
N ARG A 220 -41.30 -26.72 0.17
CA ARG A 220 -40.90 -27.75 1.14
C ARG A 220 -40.32 -28.99 0.46
N CYS A 221 -39.54 -29.79 1.19
CA CYS A 221 -39.12 -31.14 0.77
C CYS A 221 -40.35 -31.99 0.37
N SER A 222 -40.14 -33.07 -0.38
CA SER A 222 -41.21 -34.02 -0.73
C SER A 222 -41.91 -34.64 0.50
N CYS A 223 -41.26 -34.59 1.67
CA CYS A 223 -41.81 -34.99 2.97
C CYS A 223 -42.64 -33.93 3.70
N GLY A 224 -42.66 -32.68 3.23
CA GLY A 224 -43.28 -31.53 3.89
C GLY A 224 -42.55 -30.99 5.13
N ASN A 225 -41.50 -31.62 5.66
CA ASN A 225 -40.87 -31.20 6.93
C ASN A 225 -39.96 -29.97 6.85
N ARG A 226 -39.16 -29.83 5.79
CA ARG A 226 -38.14 -28.78 5.65
C ARG A 226 -38.54 -27.81 4.56
N ARG A 227 -38.32 -26.51 4.78
CA ARG A 227 -38.40 -25.51 3.70
C ARG A 227 -37.09 -25.50 2.94
N ILE A 228 -37.17 -25.39 1.62
CA ILE A 228 -36.02 -25.44 0.72
C ILE A 228 -36.06 -24.19 -0.16
N SER A 229 -34.91 -23.54 -0.35
CA SER A 229 -34.67 -22.59 -1.44
C SER A 229 -33.63 -23.18 -2.38
N ILE A 230 -33.65 -22.74 -3.64
CA ILE A 230 -32.59 -23.01 -4.61
C ILE A 230 -31.78 -21.74 -4.74
N GLU A 231 -30.51 -21.81 -4.34
CA GLU A 231 -29.55 -20.73 -4.53
C GLU A 231 -28.77 -20.98 -5.82
N VAL A 232 -28.44 -19.90 -6.54
CA VAL A 232 -27.63 -19.94 -7.76
C VAL A 232 -26.36 -19.15 -7.55
N GLU A 233 -25.22 -19.85 -7.61
CA GLU A 233 -23.89 -19.28 -7.55
C GLU A 233 -23.24 -19.25 -8.94
N GLY A 234 -22.26 -18.37 -9.11
CA GLY A 234 -21.55 -18.17 -10.36
C GLY A 234 -21.78 -16.81 -11.01
N ASN A 235 -21.37 -16.69 -12.27
CA ASN A 235 -21.54 -15.49 -13.09
C ASN A 235 -21.47 -15.84 -14.59
N ILE A 236 -21.79 -14.88 -15.46
CA ILE A 236 -21.82 -15.06 -16.93
C ILE A 236 -20.50 -15.58 -17.52
N ILE A 237 -19.35 -15.33 -16.89
CA ILE A 237 -18.05 -15.78 -17.40
C ILE A 237 -17.73 -17.21 -16.95
N GLU A 238 -17.96 -17.52 -15.67
CA GLU A 238 -17.58 -18.81 -15.07
C GLU A 238 -18.68 -19.87 -15.19
N GLY A 239 -19.88 -19.45 -15.60
CA GLY A 239 -21.09 -20.27 -15.62
C GLY A 239 -21.81 -20.24 -14.28
N TYR A 240 -23.01 -20.80 -14.28
CA TYR A 240 -23.88 -20.89 -13.11
C TYR A 240 -24.03 -22.34 -12.65
N TYR A 241 -24.20 -22.52 -11.36
CA TYR A 241 -24.66 -23.78 -10.77
C TYR A 241 -25.65 -23.49 -9.66
N HIS A 242 -26.58 -24.41 -9.47
CA HIS A 242 -27.57 -24.33 -8.41
C HIS A 242 -27.23 -25.30 -7.28
N TYR A 243 -27.66 -24.97 -6.07
CA TYR A 243 -27.69 -25.91 -4.96
C TYR A 243 -28.89 -25.64 -4.05
N PRO A 244 -29.49 -26.69 -3.46
CA PRO A 244 -30.57 -26.53 -2.52
C PRO A 244 -30.05 -26.15 -1.12
N GLU A 245 -30.69 -25.18 -0.49
CA GLU A 245 -30.43 -24.75 0.89
C GLU A 245 -31.71 -24.87 1.74
N ALA A 246 -31.56 -25.36 2.98
CA ALA A 246 -32.68 -25.47 3.91
C ALA A 246 -32.69 -24.27 4.88
N TYR A 247 -33.88 -23.70 5.11
CA TYR A 247 -34.07 -22.55 6.01
C TYR A 247 -35.30 -22.69 6.92
#